data_AF-A0A9D4CD10-F1
#
_entry.id   AF-A0A9D4CD10-F1
#
_cell.length_a   1.000
_cell.length_b   1.000
_cell.length_c   1.000
_cell.angle_alpha   90.00
_cell.angle_beta   90.00
_cell.angle_gamma   90.00
#
_symmetry.space_group_name_H-M   'P 1'
#
loop_
_entity.id
_entity.type
_entity.pdbx_description
1 polymer ?
#
loop_
_entity_poly.entity_id
_entity_poly.type
_entity_poly.pdbx_seq_one_letter_code
_entity_poly.pdbx_strand_id
1 'polypeptide(L)' 'MSSKAHVLLLYRQCLKKGRTLQLTNKDYFNRRLRSEFKTNKTLAKDAEIQLAIEVNICQIDVELSCEYKLI' A
#
# COMPACT_ATOMS: atom_id res chain seq x y z
N MET A 1 15.77 -2.53 14.41
CA MET A 1 15.29 -2.98 13.08
C MET A 1 15.42 -1.81 12.11
N SER A 2 16.16 -1.95 11.00
CA SER A 2 16.39 -0.87 10.01
C SER A 2 15.10 -0.46 9.29
N SER A 3 14.93 0.82 8.96
CA SER A 3 13.78 1.36 8.21
C SER A 3 13.48 0.58 6.92
N LYS A 4 14.51 0.10 6.21
CA LYS A 4 14.36 -0.73 4.99
C LYS A 4 13.66 -2.07 5.24
N ALA A 5 13.92 -2.71 6.39
CA ALA A 5 13.28 -3.98 6.72
C ALA A 5 11.78 -3.81 6.99
N HIS A 6 11.38 -2.70 7.64
CA HIS A 6 9.98 -2.36 7.84
C HIS A 6 9.26 -2.09 6.51
N VAL A 7 9.89 -1.39 5.58
CA VAL A 7 9.32 -1.14 4.24
C VAL A 7 9.08 -2.44 3.48
N LEU A 8 10.03 -3.38 3.51
CA LEU A 8 9.86 -4.70 2.87
C LEU A 8 8.76 -5.54 3.53
N LEU A 9 8.69 -5.50 4.86
CA LEU A 9 7.66 -6.20 5.62
C LEU A 9 6.27 -5.67 5.29
N LEU A 10 6.13 -4.34 5.21
CA LEU A 10 4.90 -3.68 4.79
C LEU A 10 4.49 -4.09 3.37
N TYR A 11 5.41 -4.01 2.41
CA TYR A 11 5.14 -4.42 1.04
C TYR A 11 4.60 -5.86 0.96
N ARG A 12 5.19 -6.77 1.75
CA ARG A 12 4.75 -8.17 1.84
C ARG A 12 3.36 -8.30 2.46
N GLN A 13 3.05 -7.51 3.50
CA GLN A 13 1.73 -7.48 4.12
C GLN A 13 0.66 -6.98 3.15
N CYS A 14 0.92 -5.91 2.42
CA CYS A 14 0.01 -5.39 1.39
C CYS A 14 -0.26 -6.43 0.30
N LEU A 15 0.78 -7.12 -0.20
CA LEU A 15 0.60 -8.21 -1.18
C LEU A 15 -0.24 -9.36 -0.62
N LYS A 16 -0.04 -9.73 0.66
CA LYS A 16 -0.83 -10.78 1.31
C LYS A 16 -2.30 -10.36 1.42
N LYS A 17 -2.57 -9.11 1.80
CA LYS A 17 -3.92 -8.53 1.88
C LYS A 17 -4.57 -8.47 0.50
N GLY A 18 -3.83 -8.04 -0.52
CA GLY A 18 -4.29 -8.01 -1.92
C GLY A 18 -4.77 -9.37 -2.44
N ARG A 19 -4.16 -10.48 -1.99
CA ARG A 19 -4.61 -11.84 -2.35
C ARG A 19 -5.96 -12.21 -1.75
N THR A 20 -6.29 -11.66 -0.57
CA THR A 20 -7.55 -11.90 0.14
C THR A 20 -8.68 -10.97 -0.32
N LEU A 21 -8.39 -9.95 -1.13
CA LEU A 21 -9.42 -9.11 -1.73
C LEU A 21 -10.24 -9.92 -2.73
N GLN A 22 -11.56 -9.89 -2.54
CA GLN A 22 -12.51 -10.56 -3.44
C GLN A 22 -13.15 -9.58 -4.42
N LEU A 23 -13.35 -8.33 -4.01
CA LEU A 23 -14.10 -7.33 -4.76
C LEU A 23 -13.22 -6.46 -5.67
N THR A 24 -11.90 -6.64 -5.64
CA THR A 24 -10.96 -5.76 -6.33
C THR A 24 -10.19 -6.52 -7.39
N ASN A 25 -9.98 -5.89 -8.54
CA ASN A 25 -9.06 -6.40 -9.54
C ASN A 25 -7.63 -6.49 -8.96
N LYS A 26 -7.13 -7.72 -8.82
CA LYS A 26 -5.82 -8.02 -8.23
C LYS A 26 -4.67 -7.41 -9.02
N ASP A 27 -4.79 -7.33 -10.34
CA ASP A 27 -3.76 -6.72 -11.19
C ASP A 27 -3.73 -5.20 -11.03
N TYR A 28 -4.90 -4.57 -10.92
CA TYR A 28 -4.99 -3.15 -10.59
C TYR A 28 -4.36 -2.85 -9.23
N PHE A 29 -4.74 -3.62 -8.19
CA PHE A 29 -4.17 -3.50 -6.85
C PHE A 29 -2.64 -3.64 -6.86
N ASN A 30 -2.11 -4.68 -7.52
CA ASN A 30 -0.67 -4.93 -7.59
C ASN A 30 0.07 -3.81 -8.35
N ARG A 31 -0.53 -3.27 -9.42
CA ARG A 31 0.05 -2.14 -10.16
C ARG A 31 0.07 -0.87 -9.30
N ARG A 32 -1.04 -0.52 -8.65
CA ARG A 32 -1.14 0.65 -7.77
C ARG A 32 -0.14 0.56 -6.62
N LEU A 33 -0.08 -0.60 -5.93
CA LEU A 33 0.86 -0.85 -4.85
C LEU A 33 2.32 -0.67 -5.29
N ARG A 34 2.70 -1.20 -6.46
CA ARG A 34 4.06 -1.02 -6.99
C ARG A 34 4.36 0.44 -7.33
N SER A 35 3.40 1.16 -7.90
CA SER A 35 3.57 2.58 -8.21
C SER A 35 3.80 3.41 -6.96
N GLU A 36 3.00 3.22 -5.91
CA GLU A 36 3.15 3.95 -4.63
C GLU A 36 4.51 3.71 -3.98
N PHE A 37 4.95 2.45 -3.90
CA PHE A 37 6.28 2.12 -3.34
C PHE A 37 7.42 2.65 -4.22
N LYS A 38 7.22 2.75 -5.54
CA LYS A 38 8.22 3.32 -6.45
C LYS A 38 8.30 4.84 -6.31
N THR A 39 7.17 5.54 -6.20
CA THR A 39 7.11 6.98 -5.96
C THR A 39 7.75 7.35 -4.62
N ASN A 40 7.49 6.55 -3.58
CA ASN A 40 8.01 6.78 -2.24
C ASN A 40 9.45 6.24 -2.02
N LYS A 41 10.08 5.68 -3.07
CA LYS A 41 11.45 5.11 -2.99
C LYS A 41 12.52 6.15 -2.65
N THR A 42 12.27 7.42 -2.99
CA THR A 42 13.21 8.52 -2.75
C THR A 42 13.00 9.21 -1.41
N LEU A 43 12.01 8.77 -0.61
CA LEU A 43 11.83 9.28 0.75
C LEU A 43 13.04 8.89 1.59
N ALA A 44 13.84 9.89 1.95
CA ALA A 44 15.09 9.71 2.70
C ALA A 44 14.91 9.96 4.20
N LYS A 45 13.84 10.66 4.61
CA LYS A 45 13.56 10.95 6.01
C LYS A 45 12.66 9.90 6.61
N ASP A 46 13.07 9.36 7.75
CA ASP A 46 12.30 8.34 8.48
C ASP A 46 10.87 8.82 8.84
N ALA A 47 10.68 10.13 9.11
CA ALA A 47 9.36 10.72 9.35
C ALA A 47 8.45 10.70 8.11
N GLU A 48 9.00 10.94 6.92
CA GLU A 48 8.26 10.90 5.65
C GLU A 48 7.88 9.44 5.31
N ILE A 49 8.77 8.49 5.59
CA ILE A 49 8.50 7.06 5.47
C ILE A 49 7.36 6.68 6.41
N GLN A 50 7.40 7.09 7.68
CA GLN A 50 6.40 6.71 8.66
C GLN A 50 5.02 7.28 8.34
N LEU A 51 4.96 8.54 7.90
CA LEU A 51 3.72 9.15 7.40
C LEU A 51 3.19 8.42 6.16
N ALA A 52 4.05 8.09 5.21
CA ALA A 52 3.65 7.34 4.02
C ALA A 52 3.13 5.93 4.34
N ILE A 53 3.67 5.28 5.38
CA ILE A 53 3.17 3.99 5.87
C ILE A 53 1.75 4.14 6.43
N GLU A 54 1.51 5.14 7.26
CA GLU A 54 0.21 5.38 7.89
C GLU A 54 -0.87 5.77 6.86
N VAL A 55 -0.53 6.68 5.93
CA VAL A 55 -1.44 7.14 4.88
C VAL A 55 -1.73 6.05 3.86
N ASN A 56 -0.72 5.33 3.36
CA ASN A 56 -0.94 4.30 2.32
C ASN A 56 -1.69 3.07 2.84
N ILE A 57 -1.49 2.67 4.10
CA ILE A 57 -2.30 1.60 4.70
C ILE A 57 -3.77 2.04 4.80
N CYS A 58 -4.02 3.25 5.29
CA CYS A 58 -5.38 3.78 5.42
C CYS A 58 -6.06 4.02 4.06
N GLN A 59 -5.34 4.53 3.05
CA GLN A 59 -5.92 4.80 1.73
C GLN A 59 -6.21 3.54 0.93
N ILE A 60 -5.34 2.53 1.01
CA ILE A 60 -5.63 1.23 0.40
C ILE A 60 -6.92 0.67 1.00
N ASP A 61 -7.14 0.79 2.31
CA ASP A 61 -8.36 0.28 2.96
C ASP A 61 -9.62 1.08 2.63
N VAL A 62 -9.49 2.40 2.44
CA VAL A 62 -10.62 3.30 2.15
C VAL A 62 -11.02 3.28 0.68
N GLU A 63 -10.09 3.34 -0.28
CA GLU A 63 -10.41 3.30 -1.72
C GLU A 63 -11.04 1.95 -2.11
N LEU A 64 -10.57 0.84 -1.53
CA LEU A 64 -11.11 -0.50 -1.79
C LEU A 64 -12.55 -0.70 -1.25
N SER A 65 -12.94 0.07 -0.24
CA SER A 65 -14.29 0.05 0.34
C SER A 65 -15.24 1.02 -0.38
N CYS A 66 -14.72 2.15 -0.89
CA CYS A 66 -15.51 3.21 -1.49
C CYS A 66 -15.77 3.06 -3.00
N GLU A 67 -14.89 2.40 -3.78
CA GLU A 67 -15.09 2.29 -5.24
C GLU A 67 -16.22 1.33 -5.67
N TYR A 68 -16.82 0.55 -4.76
CA TYR A 68 -17.90 -0.40 -5.10
C TYR A 68 -19.27 -0.08 -4.47
N LYS A 69 -19.53 1.19 -4.12
CA LYS A 69 -20.85 1.64 -3.66
C LYS A 69 -21.62 2.52 -4.66
N LEU A 70 -21.22 2.53 -5.93
CA LEU A 70 -21.92 3.23 -7.00
C LEU A 70 -21.99 2.39 -8.28
N ILE A 71 -22.65 1.22 -8.20
CA ILE A 71 -23.59 0.73 -9.22
C ILE A 71 -24.70 -0.04 -8.49
#